data_AF-A0A7C4GM00-F1
#
_entry.id   AF-A0A7C4GM00-F1
#
_cell.length_a   1.000
_cell.length_b   1.000
_cell.length_c   1.000
_cell.angle_alpha   90.00
_cell.angle_beta   90.00
_cell.angle_gamma   90.00
#
_symmetry.space_group_name_H-M   'P 1'
#
loop_
_entity.id
_entity.type
_entity.pdbx_description
1 polymer ?
#
loop_
_entity_poly.entity_id
_entity_poly.type
_entity_poly.pdbx_seq_one_letter_code
_entity_poly.pdbx_strand_id
1 'polypeptide(L)' 'FECLPFRDNHDRPISQFFRGYLAGIFQQLYGKNVNVIETECIAKGDKLCKFVIESGKTV' A
#
# COMPACT_ATOMS: atom_id res chain seq x y z
N PHE A 1 11.19 0.19 0.92
CA PHE A 1 12.26 1.13 1.32
C PHE A 1 11.88 1.95 2.55
N GLU A 2 10.65 2.46 2.65
CA GLU A 2 10.18 3.22 3.83
C GLU A 2 10.04 2.36 5.11
N CYS A 3 9.69 1.08 4.97
CA CYS A 3 9.39 0.19 6.11
C CYS A 3 10.58 -0.63 6.63
N LEU A 4 11.69 -0.69 5.88
CA LEU A 4 12.92 -1.38 6.28
C LEU A 4 13.59 -0.77 7.53
N PRO A 5 13.71 0.56 7.67
CA PRO A 5 14.30 1.16 8.87
C PRO A 5 13.42 1.05 10.11
N PHE A 6 12.12 0.79 9.96
CA PHE A 6 11.15 0.66 11.07
C PHE A 6 10.67 -0.78 11.28
N ARG A 7 11.47 -1.76 10.84
CA ARG A 7 11.16 -3.18 11.02
C ARG A 7 10.91 -3.48 12.49
N ASP A 8 9.77 -4.10 12.77
CA ASP A 8 9.35 -4.51 14.12
C ASP A 8 9.07 -3.35 15.11
N ASN A 9 8.93 -2.11 14.63
CA ASN A 9 8.80 -0.94 15.49
C ASN A 9 7.49 -0.16 15.31
N HIS A 10 6.51 -0.74 14.61
CA HIS A 10 5.23 -0.07 14.35
C HIS A 10 4.04 -1.04 14.37
N ASP A 11 2.96 -0.63 15.04
CA ASP A 11 1.71 -1.40 15.11
C ASP A 11 0.86 -1.32 13.82
N ARG A 12 1.24 -0.44 12.87
CA ARG A 12 0.45 -0.12 11.67
C ARG A 12 1.31 -0.03 10.41
N PRO A 13 0.74 -0.34 9.23
CA PRO A 13 1.40 -0.13 7.95
C PRO A 13 1.69 1.36 7.73
N ILE A 14 2.98 1.70 7.57
CA ILE A 14 3.44 3.08 7.41
C ILE A 14 3.69 3.47 5.96
N SER A 15 3.46 2.57 4.97
CA SER A 15 3.82 2.83 3.58
C SER A 15 2.82 3.75 2.85
N GLN A 16 2.63 4.96 3.38
CA GLN A 16 1.71 5.96 2.83
C GLN A 16 2.21 6.47 1.48
N PHE A 17 3.53 6.66 1.33
CA PHE A 17 4.11 7.12 0.08
C PHE A 17 3.88 6.09 -1.05
N PHE A 18 4.15 4.81 -0.77
CA PHE A 18 3.99 3.75 -1.75
C PHE A 18 2.51 3.49 -2.09
N ARG A 19 1.60 3.56 -1.10
CA ARG A 19 0.15 3.51 -1.35
C ARG A 19 -0.31 4.62 -2.27
N GLY A 20 0.10 5.87 -2.01
CA GLY A 20 -0.28 7.02 -2.83
C GLY A 20 0.27 6.93 -4.25
N TYR A 21 1.54 6.53 -4.39
CA TYR A 21 2.20 6.35 -5.68
C TYR A 21 1.51 5.28 -6.54
N LEU A 22 1.26 4.10 -5.96
CA LEU A 22 0.51 3.03 -6.62
C LEU A 22 -0.92 3.48 -6.95
N ALA A 23 -1.62 4.12 -6.02
CA ALA A 23 -2.98 4.60 -6.27
C ALA A 23 -3.03 5.56 -7.47
N GLY A 24 -2.10 6.52 -7.56
CA GLY A 24 -2.02 7.46 -8.69
C GLY A 24 -1.72 6.78 -10.03
N ILE A 25 -0.74 5.88 -10.06
CA ILE A 25 -0.38 5.13 -11.28
C ILE A 25 -1.53 4.27 -11.76
N PHE A 26 -2.14 3.51 -10.85
CA PHE A 26 -3.21 2.59 -11.21
C PHE A 26 -4.52 3.33 -11.52
N GLN A 27 -4.79 4.47 -10.88
CA GLN A 27 -5.92 5.32 -11.25
C GLN A 27 -5.76 5.88 -12.68
N GLN A 28 -4.55 6.32 -13.06
CA GLN A 28 -4.26 6.76 -14.43
C GLN A 28 -4.32 5.61 -15.45
N LEU A 29 -3.70 4.46 -15.14
CA LEU A 29 -3.67 3.30 -16.05
C LEU A 29 -5.06 2.73 -16.33
N TYR A 30 -5.90 2.63 -15.30
CA TYR A 30 -7.22 2.02 -15.42
C TYR A 30 -8.34 3.04 -15.66
N GLY A 31 -8.06 4.34 -15.58
CA GLY A 31 -9.03 5.42 -15.79
C GLY A 31 -10.21 5.41 -14.81
N LYS A 32 -10.06 4.74 -13.65
CA LYS A 32 -11.12 4.56 -12.64
C LYS A 32 -10.53 4.63 -11.25
N ASN A 33 -11.40 4.85 -10.27
CA ASN A 33 -10.99 4.78 -8.88
C ASN A 33 -10.48 3.37 -8.55
N VAL A 34 -9.28 3.30 -8.00
CA VAL A 34 -8.65 2.08 -7.52
C VAL A 34 -8.36 2.26 -6.03
N ASN A 35 -8.56 1.20 -5.27
CA ASN A 35 -8.22 1.17 -3.87
C ASN A 35 -6.93 0.36 -3.69
N VAL A 36 -5.93 0.94 -3.04
CA VAL A 36 -4.67 0.26 -2.74
C VAL A 36 -4.62 -0.03 -1.25
N ILE A 37 -4.62 -1.31 -0.89
CA ILE A 37 -4.59 -1.79 0.50
C ILE A 37 -3.25 -2.45 0.75
N GLU A 38 -2.53 -1.99 1.78
CA GLU A 38 -1.36 -2.69 2.31
C GLU A 38 -1.85 -3.77 3.28
N THR A 39 -1.71 -5.03 2.90
CA THR A 39 -2.22 -6.19 3.65
C THR A 39 -1.18 -6.79 4.58
N GLU A 40 0.09 -6.76 4.18
CA GLU A 40 1.23 -7.24 4.96
C GLU A 40 2.28 -6.12 4.96
N CYS A 41 2.99 -5.92 6.07
CA CYS A 41 4.02 -4.89 6.18
C CYS A 41 5.20 -5.34 7.06
N ILE A 42 6.43 -5.20 6.55
CA ILE A 42 7.66 -5.49 7.31
C ILE A 42 7.77 -4.61 8.57
N ALA A 43 7.21 -3.40 8.54
CA ALA A 43 7.20 -2.52 9.72
C ALA A 43 6.33 -3.07 10.87
N LYS A 44 5.30 -3.88 10.53
CA LYS A 44 4.44 -4.58 11.49
C LYS A 44 5.06 -5.86 12.03
N GLY A 45 6.16 -6.33 11.43
CA GLY A 45 6.77 -7.64 11.73
C GLY A 45 6.38 -8.74 10.74
N ASP A 46 5.65 -8.42 9.67
CA ASP A 46 5.39 -9.40 8.59
C ASP A 46 6.67 -9.68 7.76
N LYS A 47 6.68 -10.80 7.03
CA LYS A 47 7.86 -11.19 6.23
C LYS A 47 8.15 -10.24 5.07
N LEU A 48 7.12 -9.61 4.50
CA LEU A 48 7.22 -8.74 3.33
C LEU A 48 6.07 -7.72 3.30
N CYS A 49 6.25 -6.63 2.55
CA CYS A 49 5.18 -5.68 2.30
C CYS A 49 4.35 -6.14 1.10
N LYS A 50 3.04 -6.33 1.29
CA LYS A 50 2.12 -6.76 0.23
C LYS A 50 1.01 -5.75 0.01
N PHE A 51 0.89 -5.31 -1.24
CA PHE A 51 -0.12 -4.35 -1.68
C PHE A 51 -1.14 -5.05 -2.58
N VAL A 52 -2.42 -4.94 -2.23
CA VAL A 52 -3.55 -5.42 -3.02
C VAL A 52 -4.22 -4.22 -3.65
N ILE A 53 -4.44 -4.29 -4.96
CA ILE A 53 -5.06 -3.22 -5.73
C ILE A 53 -6.42 -3.73 -6.19
N GLU A 54 -7.47 -3.05 -5.74
CA GLU A 54 -8.84 -3.39 -6.06
C GLU A 54 -9.47 -2.30 -6.91
N SER A 55 -10.32 -2.69 -7.85
CA SER A 55 -11.15 -1.73 -8.58
C SER A 55 -12.13 -1.12 -7.58
N GLY A 56 -12.01 0.17 -7.27
CA GLY A 56 -13.05 0.87 -6.53
C GLY A 56 -14.34 0.79 -7.31
N LYS A 57 -15.44 0.39 -6.67
CA LYS A 57 -16.76 0.50 -7.29
C LYS A 57 -16.97 1.97 -7.66
N THR A 58 -17.26 2.23 -8.92
CA THR A 58 -17.79 3.52 -9.37
C THR A 58 -19.07 3.77 -8.58
N VAL A 59 -19.02 4.72 -7.64
CA VAL A 59 -20.23 5.31 -7.05
C VAL A 59 -20.80 6.32 -8.03
#